data_AF-A0A841MKU3-F1
#
_entry.id   AF-A0A841MKU3-F1
#
_cell.length_a   1.000
_cell.length_b   1.000
_cell.length_c   1.000
_cell.angle_alpha   90.00
_cell.angle_beta   90.00
_cell.angle_gamma   90.00
#
_symmetry.space_group_name_H-M   'P 1'
#
loop_
_entity.id
_entity.type
_entity.pdbx_description
1 polymer ?
#
loop_
_entity_poly.entity_id
_entity_poly.type
_entity_poly.pdbx_seq_one_letter_code
_entity_poly.pdbx_strand_id
1 'polypeptide(L)'
;MKNPKRTLEIFLLIFSFLAISACSNLEDEKLKAFNSQVAGIKITAFDSIFSTTFKEQTLKIFPQFLNGIDEVVTLEEIPKRVIYINDKVSKDLVIDTSEEAEYSVYMKVGSVKSNTLRIKVMDVNTRTYISRIEISQGDSTFSPYAISGISRIDLKPRIYNYKEQEFEADFYPPYSVWYDGMEYSDPIDILVNRTGNIPYYVVSGDKKSEVQYIISREKPDFSMIYSLPIIFHIVEGPKSRDVQSEEIQGILDDTNGHFRNDKSLIRKSHNTVDSGIQFTLALTDTLGNMLVEPGIHRIKTDEEIFPFNTDLTNEFIFEHLWDPEKYVNVFLMELSGVGGFASYPREYPADQIPPLSFNYMAAVGMSSYRNSKTLTHELGHLFGLRHIFNNDEYEPCKDGDGLPDTESYLKQGNILAKSPAIYCNDIPFYSTNYMDYIGAKNSFTLDQVLRMREVISKNIYLPAIDSKGKVEAGPFVKGKLDLTIKSIE
;
A
#
# COMPACT_ATOMS: atom_id res chain seq x y z
N MET A 1 93.43 12.52 -28.58
CA MET A 1 92.13 12.94 -29.14
C MET A 1 91.01 12.31 -28.31
N LYS A 2 89.89 13.02 -28.18
CA LYS A 2 88.81 12.93 -27.16
C LYS A 2 88.20 11.54 -26.92
N ASN A 3 87.88 11.28 -25.65
CA ASN A 3 87.07 10.16 -25.16
C ASN A 3 85.66 10.68 -24.80
N PRO A 4 84.53 10.03 -25.19
CA PRO A 4 83.19 10.51 -24.90
C PRO A 4 82.61 9.79 -23.67
N LYS A 5 82.61 10.47 -22.52
CA LYS A 5 81.82 10.06 -21.33
C LYS A 5 81.28 11.31 -20.64
N ARG A 6 80.18 11.88 -21.16
CA ARG A 6 79.41 12.90 -20.43
C ARG A 6 77.99 13.16 -20.97
N THR A 7 77.34 12.17 -21.58
CA THR A 7 76.01 12.35 -22.19
C THR A 7 74.91 11.42 -21.67
N LEU A 8 75.21 10.47 -20.75
CA LEU A 8 74.22 9.49 -20.31
C LEU A 8 73.54 9.83 -18.96
N GLU A 9 74.19 10.54 -18.04
CA GLU A 9 73.58 10.88 -16.72
C GLU A 9 72.63 12.09 -16.80
N ILE A 10 72.80 13.00 -17.77
CA ILE A 10 71.93 14.18 -17.93
C ILE A 10 70.62 13.80 -18.62
N PHE A 11 70.60 12.77 -19.48
CA PHE A 11 69.39 12.32 -20.17
C PHE A 11 68.41 11.58 -19.24
N LEU A 12 68.89 10.80 -18.25
CA LEU A 12 68.01 10.13 -17.28
C LEU A 12 67.36 11.11 -16.29
N LEU A 13 68.10 12.14 -15.84
CA LEU A 13 67.58 13.16 -14.93
C LEU A 13 66.57 14.09 -15.63
N ILE A 14 66.82 14.49 -16.88
CA ILE A 14 65.90 15.30 -17.67
C ILE A 14 64.62 14.52 -18.04
N PHE A 15 64.71 13.23 -18.38
CA PHE A 15 63.52 12.40 -18.60
C PHE A 15 62.70 12.19 -17.31
N SER A 16 63.35 12.03 -16.14
CA SER A 16 62.62 11.96 -14.87
C SER A 16 61.91 13.28 -14.53
N PHE A 17 62.53 14.44 -14.78
CA PHE A 17 61.91 15.76 -14.55
C PHE A 17 60.78 16.07 -15.53
N LEU A 18 60.93 15.73 -16.81
CA LEU A 18 59.88 15.89 -17.83
C LEU A 18 58.70 14.94 -17.58
N ALA A 19 58.95 13.70 -17.16
CA ALA A 19 57.88 12.77 -16.81
C ALA A 19 57.11 13.20 -15.56
N ILE A 20 57.79 13.75 -14.53
CA ILE A 20 57.14 14.28 -13.32
C ILE A 20 56.32 15.54 -13.65
N SER A 21 56.84 16.45 -14.49
CA SER A 21 56.13 17.67 -14.91
C SER A 21 54.95 17.40 -15.84
N ALA A 22 55.02 16.37 -16.69
CA ALA A 22 53.90 15.96 -17.54
C ALA A 22 52.79 15.29 -16.70
N CYS A 23 53.15 14.44 -15.73
CA CYS A 23 52.19 13.84 -14.80
C CYS A 23 51.50 14.88 -13.90
N SER A 24 52.20 15.94 -13.46
CA SER A 24 51.59 16.99 -12.64
C SER A 24 50.58 17.83 -13.44
N ASN A 25 50.90 18.17 -14.70
CA ASN A 25 49.99 18.94 -15.56
C ASN A 25 48.70 18.17 -15.89
N LEU A 26 48.81 16.86 -16.11
CA LEU A 26 47.65 16.00 -16.39
C LEU A 26 46.71 15.91 -15.17
N GLU A 27 47.27 15.83 -13.96
CA GLU A 27 46.48 15.77 -12.73
C GLU A 27 45.76 17.10 -12.43
N ASP A 28 46.41 18.23 -12.71
CA ASP A 28 45.80 19.57 -12.57
C ASP A 28 44.66 19.79 -13.56
N GLU A 29 44.76 19.27 -14.79
CA GLU A 29 43.68 19.30 -15.78
C GLU A 29 42.49 18.44 -15.35
N LYS A 30 42.75 17.21 -14.87
CA LYS A 30 41.71 16.33 -14.30
C LYS A 30 41.01 17.01 -13.13
N LEU A 31 41.76 17.67 -12.25
CA LEU A 31 41.19 18.35 -11.09
C LEU A 31 40.34 19.57 -11.48
N LYS A 32 40.74 20.33 -12.51
CA LYS A 32 39.92 21.42 -13.05
C LYS A 32 38.60 20.89 -13.66
N ALA A 33 38.67 19.81 -14.44
CA ALA A 33 37.49 19.19 -15.04
C ALA A 33 36.54 18.56 -13.98
N PHE A 34 37.11 18.07 -12.88
CA PHE A 34 36.35 17.60 -11.73
C PHE A 34 35.62 18.75 -11.03
N ASN A 35 36.35 19.82 -10.68
CA ASN A 35 35.79 20.96 -9.95
C ASN A 35 34.75 21.76 -10.75
N SER A 36 34.73 21.64 -12.09
CA SER A 36 33.68 22.27 -12.90
C SER A 36 32.35 21.51 -12.90
N GLN A 37 32.36 20.24 -12.50
CA GLN A 37 31.19 19.35 -12.55
C GLN A 37 30.73 18.91 -11.15
N VAL A 38 31.64 18.83 -10.19
CA VAL A 38 31.40 18.27 -8.86
C VAL A 38 31.46 19.36 -7.80
N ALA A 39 30.35 19.57 -7.10
CA ALA A 39 30.24 20.45 -5.95
C ALA A 39 30.34 19.68 -4.61
N GLY A 40 30.01 18.38 -4.60
CA GLY A 40 29.99 17.57 -3.39
C GLY A 40 30.44 16.12 -3.61
N ILE A 41 30.88 15.46 -2.54
CA ILE A 41 31.20 14.03 -2.54
C ILE A 41 30.41 13.38 -1.40
N LYS A 42 29.68 12.30 -1.72
CA LYS A 42 29.05 11.44 -0.73
C LYS A 42 29.73 10.08 -0.76
N ILE A 43 30.32 9.65 0.35
CA ILE A 43 30.83 8.30 0.53
C ILE A 43 29.88 7.47 1.39
N THR A 44 29.77 6.20 1.06
CA THR A 44 29.09 5.16 1.84
C THR A 44 30.08 4.01 2.09
N ALA A 45 29.83 3.18 3.09
CA ALA A 45 30.62 1.98 3.35
C ALA A 45 29.76 0.73 3.18
N PHE A 46 30.37 -0.39 2.79
CA PHE A 46 29.70 -1.69 2.77
C PHE A 46 29.29 -2.13 4.18
N ASP A 47 30.23 -1.99 5.13
CA ASP A 47 30.03 -2.26 6.55
C ASP A 47 30.48 -1.02 7.35
N SER A 48 29.71 -0.64 8.36
CA SER A 48 30.04 0.42 9.31
C SER A 48 30.37 -0.10 10.72
N ILE A 49 30.18 -1.41 10.97
CA ILE A 49 30.40 -2.05 12.26
C ILE A 49 31.24 -3.32 12.06
N PHE A 50 32.29 -3.48 12.86
CA PHE A 50 33.21 -4.62 12.85
C PHE A 50 33.33 -5.23 14.25
N SER A 51 33.69 -6.52 14.30
CA SER A 51 33.93 -7.25 15.56
C SER A 51 35.43 -7.36 15.86
N THR A 52 35.78 -7.39 17.15
CA THR A 52 37.12 -7.69 17.67
C THR A 52 37.67 -9.08 17.34
N THR A 53 36.82 -9.96 16.78
CA THR A 53 37.20 -11.32 16.39
C THR A 53 38.37 -11.33 15.38
N PHE A 54 38.53 -10.26 14.60
CA PHE A 54 39.60 -10.11 13.61
C PHE A 54 40.58 -9.04 14.05
N LYS A 55 41.86 -9.17 13.65
CA LYS A 55 42.90 -8.21 14.00
C LYS A 55 42.87 -6.95 13.12
N GLU A 56 42.59 -7.12 11.84
CA GLU A 56 42.56 -6.03 10.86
C GLU A 56 41.44 -6.28 9.86
N GLN A 57 40.84 -5.21 9.37
CA GLN A 57 39.78 -5.25 8.36
C GLN A 57 39.98 -4.18 7.31
N THR A 58 39.78 -4.55 6.04
CA THR A 58 39.80 -3.61 4.92
C THR A 58 38.41 -3.03 4.71
N LEU A 59 38.31 -1.70 4.81
CA LEU A 59 37.08 -0.97 4.53
C LEU A 59 36.78 -0.95 3.03
N LYS A 60 35.52 -1.21 2.68
CA LYS A 60 35.00 -1.02 1.33
C LYS A 60 34.13 0.24 1.32
N ILE A 61 34.61 1.30 0.69
CA ILE A 61 33.88 2.57 0.58
C ILE A 61 33.51 2.86 -0.88
N PHE A 62 32.32 3.42 -1.08
CA PHE A 62 31.76 3.73 -2.40
C PHE A 62 31.49 5.24 -2.49
N PRO A 63 32.24 5.97 -3.33
CA PRO A 63 32.02 7.39 -3.55
C PRO A 63 30.96 7.65 -4.62
N GLN A 64 30.15 8.69 -4.38
CA GLN A 64 29.26 9.34 -5.32
C GLN A 64 29.68 10.81 -5.44
N PHE A 65 29.69 11.32 -6.67
CA PHE A 65 30.05 12.70 -6.99
C PHE A 65 28.80 13.48 -7.35
N LEU A 66 28.60 14.64 -6.74
CA LEU A 66 27.36 15.40 -6.80
C LEU A 66 27.61 16.78 -7.44
N ASN A 67 26.70 17.24 -8.30
CA ASN A 67 26.74 18.60 -8.85
C ASN A 67 26.20 19.63 -7.83
N GLY A 68 26.10 20.90 -8.23
CA GLY A 68 25.65 22.00 -7.36
C GLY A 68 24.19 21.95 -6.91
N ILE A 69 23.42 20.96 -7.36
CA ILE A 69 22.01 20.71 -6.98
C ILE A 69 21.80 19.26 -6.47
N ASP A 70 22.88 18.61 -5.99
CA ASP A 70 22.87 17.27 -5.38
C ASP A 70 22.52 16.08 -6.31
N GLU A 71 22.61 16.25 -7.64
CA GLU A 71 22.44 15.14 -8.59
C GLU A 71 23.76 14.39 -8.83
N VAL A 72 23.68 13.08 -9.04
CA VAL A 72 24.84 12.22 -9.30
C VAL A 72 25.44 12.49 -10.66
N VAL A 73 26.75 12.77 -10.69
CA VAL A 73 27.52 13.02 -11.91
C VAL A 73 28.35 11.80 -12.27
N THR A 74 28.30 11.39 -13.53
CA THR A 74 29.20 10.37 -14.09
C THR A 74 30.43 11.05 -14.65
N LEU A 75 31.60 10.69 -14.14
CA LEU A 75 32.88 11.25 -14.58
C LEU A 75 33.61 10.25 -15.47
N GLU A 76 34.14 10.70 -16.60
CA GLU A 76 34.98 9.88 -17.48
C GLU A 76 36.30 9.49 -16.80
N GLU A 77 36.88 10.43 -16.04
CA GLU A 77 38.07 10.20 -15.22
C GLU A 77 37.93 10.85 -13.84
N ILE A 78 38.36 10.12 -12.80
CA ILE A 78 38.36 10.62 -11.42
C ILE A 78 39.79 11.00 -11.05
N PRO A 79 40.06 12.25 -10.60
CA PRO A 79 41.38 12.64 -10.11
C PRO A 79 41.82 11.83 -8.89
N LYS A 80 43.08 11.96 -8.50
CA LYS A 80 43.66 11.29 -7.34
C LYS A 80 42.89 11.65 -6.07
N ARG A 81 42.21 10.63 -5.54
CA ARG A 81 41.53 10.69 -4.25
C ARG A 81 42.48 10.38 -3.10
N VAL A 82 42.28 11.07 -1.98
CA VAL A 82 42.99 10.81 -0.72
C VAL A 82 41.95 10.49 0.34
N ILE A 83 42.11 9.33 0.99
CA ILE A 83 41.22 8.89 2.05
C ILE A 83 41.91 9.09 3.39
N TYR A 84 41.12 9.52 4.37
CA TYR A 84 41.55 9.79 5.72
C TYR A 84 40.81 8.88 6.68
N ILE A 85 41.55 8.28 7.61
CA ILE A 85 41.05 7.54 8.77
C ILE A 85 41.59 8.24 10.01
N ASN A 86 40.72 8.74 10.90
CA ASN A 86 41.11 9.54 12.07
C ASN A 86 42.08 10.69 11.71
N ASP A 87 41.72 11.44 10.66
CA ASP A 87 42.49 12.54 10.08
C ASP A 87 43.89 12.18 9.54
N LYS A 88 44.25 10.89 9.49
CA LYS A 88 45.50 10.39 8.89
C LYS A 88 45.26 9.80 7.51
N VAL A 89 46.15 10.08 6.56
CA VAL A 89 46.06 9.53 5.21
C VAL A 89 46.20 8.01 5.24
N SER A 90 45.19 7.30 4.74
CA SER A 90 45.21 5.84 4.58
C SER A 90 45.43 5.47 3.11
N LYS A 91 46.28 4.46 2.88
CA LYS A 91 46.63 3.98 1.52
C LYS A 91 45.89 2.70 1.12
N ASP A 92 45.52 1.90 2.10
CA ASP A 92 45.02 0.54 1.98
C ASP A 92 43.63 0.36 2.59
N LEU A 93 43.06 1.41 3.18
CA LEU A 93 41.73 1.39 3.82
C LEU A 93 41.64 0.36 4.95
N VAL A 94 42.77 0.01 5.59
CA VAL A 94 42.78 -0.94 6.70
C VAL A 94 42.53 -0.22 8.02
N ILE A 95 41.66 -0.79 8.84
CA ILE A 95 41.49 -0.44 10.25
C ILE A 95 41.98 -1.58 11.14
N ASP A 96 42.55 -1.21 12.28
CA ASP A 96 42.79 -2.13 13.37
C ASP A 96 41.43 -2.46 14.00
N THR A 97 41.14 -3.74 14.17
CA THR A 97 39.91 -4.19 14.82
C THR A 97 40.20 -4.98 16.08
N SER A 98 41.44 -5.00 16.58
CA SER A 98 41.81 -5.81 17.74
C SER A 98 41.15 -5.39 19.07
N GLU A 99 40.72 -4.14 19.18
CA GLU A 99 40.07 -3.57 20.36
C GLU A 99 38.87 -2.69 19.95
N GLU A 100 38.00 -2.39 20.92
CA GLU A 100 36.88 -1.48 20.68
C GLU A 100 37.37 -0.07 20.32
N ALA A 101 36.85 0.46 19.22
CA ALA A 101 37.28 1.74 18.68
C ALA A 101 36.19 2.38 17.81
N GLU A 102 36.30 3.69 17.60
CA GLU A 102 35.52 4.43 16.60
C GLU A 102 36.49 5.13 15.65
N TYR A 103 36.30 4.94 14.34
CA TYR A 103 37.10 5.54 13.28
C TYR A 103 36.26 6.56 12.50
N SER A 104 36.80 7.76 12.28
CA SER A 104 36.25 8.73 11.35
C SER A 104 36.88 8.53 9.96
N VAL A 105 36.06 8.32 8.94
CA VAL A 105 36.52 8.05 7.58
C VAL A 105 35.93 9.08 6.62
N TYR A 106 36.78 9.78 5.87
CA TYR A 106 36.34 10.68 4.81
C TYR A 106 37.31 10.70 3.64
N MET A 107 36.83 11.13 2.49
CA MET A 107 37.61 11.27 1.27
C MET A 107 37.77 12.74 0.90
N LYS A 108 38.90 13.07 0.26
CA LYS A 108 39.11 14.34 -0.44
C LYS A 108 39.54 14.11 -1.88
N VAL A 109 39.03 14.93 -2.78
CA VAL A 109 39.53 15.10 -4.14
C VAL A 109 39.77 16.60 -4.33
N GLY A 110 41.04 17.01 -4.42
CA GLY A 110 41.44 18.41 -4.31
C GLY A 110 40.94 19.07 -3.01
N SER A 111 40.17 20.15 -3.15
CA SER A 111 39.57 20.90 -2.03
C SER A 111 38.23 20.33 -1.55
N VAL A 112 37.57 19.48 -2.34
CA VAL A 112 36.24 18.95 -2.01
C VAL A 112 36.39 17.80 -1.01
N LYS A 113 35.72 17.93 0.14
CA LYS A 113 35.68 16.91 1.21
C LYS A 113 34.32 16.20 1.18
N SER A 114 34.33 14.89 1.37
CA SER A 114 33.08 14.12 1.52
C SER A 114 32.42 14.32 2.89
N ASN A 115 31.21 13.77 3.06
CA ASN A 115 30.70 13.42 4.38
C ASN A 115 31.70 12.53 5.13
N THR A 116 31.64 12.58 6.46
CA THR A 116 32.48 11.73 7.34
C THR A 116 31.65 10.55 7.81
N LEU A 117 32.11 9.33 7.51
CA LEU A 117 31.57 8.09 8.03
C LEU A 117 32.14 7.83 9.42
N ARG A 118 31.32 7.27 10.30
CA ARG A 118 31.74 6.72 11.59
C ARG A 118 31.73 5.21 11.48
N ILE A 119 32.88 4.58 11.69
CA ILE A 119 33.06 3.13 11.67
C ILE A 119 33.32 2.66 13.10
N LYS A 120 32.56 1.68 13.59
CA LYS A 120 32.64 1.20 14.96
C LYS A 120 33.24 -0.21 15.02
N VAL A 121 34.13 -0.46 15.97
CA VAL A 121 34.63 -1.79 16.32
C VAL A 121 34.10 -2.15 17.69
N MET A 122 33.51 -3.34 17.82
CA MET A 122 32.82 -3.79 19.03
C MET A 122 33.30 -5.17 19.47
N ASP A 123 33.42 -5.41 20.78
CA ASP A 123 33.73 -6.73 21.30
C ASP A 123 32.48 -7.61 21.39
N VAL A 124 32.19 -8.30 20.29
CA VAL A 124 30.94 -9.05 20.11
C VAL A 124 31.16 -10.41 19.47
N ASN A 125 30.41 -11.41 19.92
CA ASN A 125 30.32 -12.69 19.23
C ASN A 125 29.51 -12.53 17.95
N THR A 126 30.19 -12.65 16.81
CA THR A 126 29.61 -12.43 15.47
C THR A 126 28.44 -13.34 15.12
N ARG A 127 28.28 -14.48 15.82
CA ARG A 127 27.21 -15.46 15.57
C ARG A 127 26.01 -15.33 16.50
N THR A 128 26.14 -14.64 17.63
CA THR A 128 25.09 -14.64 18.66
C THR A 128 24.75 -13.25 19.18
N TYR A 129 25.52 -12.22 18.83
CA TYR A 129 25.25 -10.87 19.29
C TYR A 129 23.99 -10.31 18.61
N ILE A 130 23.01 -9.94 19.44
CA ILE A 130 21.76 -9.33 19.01
C ILE A 130 21.86 -7.81 19.22
N SER A 131 21.80 -7.05 18.14
CA SER A 131 21.80 -5.58 18.19
C SER A 131 20.41 -5.03 18.55
N ARG A 132 19.37 -5.56 17.89
CA ARG A 132 17.96 -5.21 18.12
C ARG A 132 17.04 -6.37 17.76
N ILE A 133 15.84 -6.31 18.33
CA ILE A 133 14.74 -7.24 18.04
C ILE A 133 13.53 -6.41 17.67
N GLU A 134 12.85 -6.80 16.61
CA GLU A 134 11.56 -6.26 16.19
C GLU A 134 10.50 -7.36 16.15
N ILE A 135 9.26 -6.92 16.26
CA ILE A 135 8.09 -7.75 16.03
C ILE A 135 7.04 -6.92 15.32
N SER A 136 6.48 -7.47 14.26
CA SER A 136 5.36 -6.89 13.54
C SER A 136 4.25 -7.93 13.41
N GLN A 137 3.07 -7.50 12.99
CA GLN A 137 2.06 -8.45 12.53
C GLN A 137 2.41 -8.96 11.13
N GLY A 138 1.83 -10.11 10.74
CA GLY A 138 1.95 -10.69 9.40
C GLY A 138 1.14 -9.95 8.33
N ASP A 139 1.25 -10.41 7.08
CA ASP A 139 0.83 -9.64 5.89
C ASP A 139 -0.69 -9.43 5.81
N SER A 140 -1.50 -10.46 6.10
CA SER A 140 -2.97 -10.35 6.17
C SER A 140 -3.49 -9.88 7.53
N THR A 141 -2.58 -9.51 8.42
CA THR A 141 -2.87 -9.16 9.82
C THR A 141 -2.27 -7.82 10.21
N PHE A 142 -1.94 -6.96 9.25
CA PHE A 142 -1.10 -5.78 9.53
C PHE A 142 -1.84 -4.69 10.34
N SER A 143 -3.17 -4.63 10.25
CA SER A 143 -3.98 -3.69 11.05
C SER A 143 -3.76 -3.85 12.56
N PRO A 144 -3.52 -2.78 13.33
CA PRO A 144 -3.36 -2.85 14.78
C PRO A 144 -4.69 -3.16 15.51
N TYR A 145 -5.82 -3.12 14.80
CA TYR A 145 -7.13 -3.41 15.36
C TYR A 145 -7.45 -4.90 15.26
N ALA A 146 -8.19 -5.41 16.24
CA ALA A 146 -8.71 -6.76 16.22
C ALA A 146 -10.14 -6.80 16.77
N ILE A 147 -10.80 -7.93 16.58
CA ILE A 147 -12.14 -8.20 17.06
C ILE A 147 -12.09 -9.42 17.99
N SER A 148 -12.43 -9.20 19.25
CA SER A 148 -12.42 -10.23 20.28
C SER A 148 -13.33 -11.40 19.90
N GLY A 149 -12.77 -12.62 19.97
CA GLY A 149 -13.43 -13.87 19.63
C GLY A 149 -13.47 -14.19 18.12
N ILE A 150 -12.94 -13.31 17.26
CA ILE A 150 -13.05 -13.43 15.80
C ILE A 150 -11.67 -13.35 15.13
N SER A 151 -10.92 -12.29 15.41
CA SER A 151 -9.67 -12.03 14.72
C SER A 151 -8.59 -13.03 15.06
N ARG A 152 -7.86 -13.46 14.03
CA ARG A 152 -6.68 -14.33 14.14
C ARG A 152 -5.47 -13.67 13.52
N ILE A 153 -4.45 -13.49 14.33
CA ILE A 153 -3.25 -12.72 14.00
C ILE A 153 -2.05 -13.63 13.80
N ASP A 154 -1.08 -13.15 13.03
CA ASP A 154 0.26 -13.74 12.99
C ASP A 154 1.25 -12.69 13.48
N LEU A 155 2.22 -13.09 14.28
CA LEU A 155 3.30 -12.21 14.73
C LEU A 155 4.62 -12.67 14.11
N LYS A 156 5.33 -11.75 13.46
CA LYS A 156 6.58 -11.99 12.76
C LYS A 156 7.75 -11.33 13.51
N PRO A 157 8.54 -12.10 14.28
CA PRO A 157 9.75 -11.59 14.91
C PRO A 157 10.86 -11.38 13.86
N ARG A 158 11.71 -10.37 14.07
CA ARG A 158 12.94 -10.11 13.32
C ARG A 158 14.08 -9.81 14.27
N ILE A 159 15.17 -10.56 14.21
CA ILE A 159 16.33 -10.42 15.09
C ILE A 159 17.52 -10.00 14.25
N TYR A 160 18.23 -8.96 14.69
CA TYR A 160 19.31 -8.34 13.93
C TYR A 160 20.65 -8.57 14.60
N ASN A 161 21.66 -8.87 13.80
CA ASN A 161 23.02 -9.10 14.23
C ASN A 161 23.78 -7.78 14.49
N TYR A 162 25.05 -7.88 14.88
CA TYR A 162 25.91 -6.71 15.16
C TYR A 162 26.12 -5.75 13.97
N LYS A 163 25.83 -6.19 12.74
CA LYS A 163 25.89 -5.37 11.51
C LYS A 163 24.52 -4.77 11.12
N GLU A 164 23.52 -4.86 12.00
CA GLU A 164 22.14 -4.43 11.74
C GLU A 164 21.45 -5.19 10.60
N GLN A 165 21.91 -6.40 10.31
CA GLN A 165 21.31 -7.29 9.32
C GLN A 165 20.51 -8.38 10.03
N GLU A 166 19.37 -8.79 9.47
CA GLU A 166 18.60 -9.90 10.02
C GLU A 166 19.45 -11.17 10.01
N PHE A 167 19.33 -11.99 11.07
CA PHE A 167 20.03 -13.27 11.13
C PHE A 167 19.56 -14.21 10.00
N GLU A 168 20.50 -14.92 9.40
CA GLU A 168 20.18 -16.00 8.46
C GLU A 168 19.48 -17.16 9.17
N ALA A 169 18.61 -17.88 8.47
CA ALA A 169 17.76 -18.93 9.05
C ALA A 169 18.55 -20.00 9.83
N ASP A 170 19.72 -20.41 9.34
CA ASP A 170 20.56 -21.44 9.97
C ASP A 170 21.25 -20.94 11.26
N PHE A 171 21.32 -19.63 11.46
CA PHE A 171 21.95 -18.99 12.60
C PHE A 171 20.99 -18.14 13.43
N TYR A 172 19.68 -18.31 13.21
CA TYR A 172 18.68 -17.51 13.89
C TYR A 172 18.70 -17.80 15.39
N PRO A 173 18.93 -16.79 16.26
CA PRO A 173 18.97 -17.01 17.70
C PRO A 173 17.63 -17.58 18.21
N PRO A 174 17.64 -18.46 19.23
CA PRO A 174 16.41 -18.91 19.86
C PRO A 174 15.66 -17.72 20.45
N TYR A 175 14.34 -17.70 20.28
CA TYR A 175 13.48 -16.63 20.77
C TYR A 175 12.14 -17.18 21.26
N SER A 176 11.47 -16.36 22.05
CA SER A 176 10.13 -16.60 22.57
C SER A 176 9.25 -15.41 22.23
N VAL A 177 8.11 -15.66 21.57
CA VAL A 177 7.09 -14.64 21.36
C VAL A 177 6.13 -14.64 22.53
N TRP A 178 5.90 -13.48 23.11
CA TRP A 178 4.97 -13.28 24.20
C TRP A 178 3.76 -12.51 23.70
N TYR A 179 2.57 -13.07 23.91
CA TYR A 179 1.29 -12.44 23.59
C TYR A 179 0.39 -12.55 24.82
N ASP A 180 -0.07 -11.41 25.32
CA ASP A 180 -0.92 -11.32 26.51
C ASP A 180 -0.37 -12.04 27.76
N GLY A 181 0.95 -12.00 27.94
CA GLY A 181 1.64 -12.66 29.05
C GLY A 181 1.79 -14.17 28.89
N MET A 182 1.40 -14.74 27.76
CA MET A 182 1.63 -16.16 27.41
C MET A 182 2.72 -16.29 26.35
N GLU A 183 3.54 -17.33 26.47
CA GLU A 183 4.57 -17.65 25.51
C GLU A 183 4.02 -18.51 24.36
N TYR A 184 4.38 -18.16 23.14
CA TYR A 184 4.02 -18.86 21.90
C TYR A 184 5.29 -19.31 21.17
N SER A 185 5.39 -20.61 20.92
CA SER A 185 6.47 -21.21 20.13
C SER A 185 6.24 -21.10 18.62
N ASP A 186 4.98 -21.00 18.20
CA ASP A 186 4.54 -20.79 16.81
C ASP A 186 3.50 -19.66 16.79
N PRO A 187 3.91 -18.40 16.56
CA PRO A 187 3.06 -17.23 16.73
C PRO A 187 2.14 -16.97 15.53
N ILE A 188 1.56 -18.02 14.96
CA ILE A 188 0.69 -17.99 13.78
C ILE A 188 -0.75 -18.33 14.22
N ASP A 189 -1.74 -17.68 13.60
CA ASP A 189 -3.17 -17.98 13.80
C ASP A 189 -3.67 -17.80 15.25
N ILE A 190 -3.07 -16.89 16.01
CA ILE A 190 -3.41 -16.62 17.41
C ILE A 190 -4.80 -15.99 17.48
N LEU A 191 -5.74 -16.63 18.17
CA LEU A 191 -7.07 -16.07 18.41
C LEU A 191 -6.99 -14.92 19.43
N VAL A 192 -7.47 -13.75 19.02
CA VAL A 192 -7.68 -12.60 19.91
C VAL A 192 -8.97 -12.85 20.71
N ASN A 193 -8.88 -13.09 22.02
CA ASN A 193 -10.01 -13.61 22.82
C ASN A 193 -10.57 -12.62 23.87
N ARG A 194 -10.00 -11.43 23.99
CA ARG A 194 -10.47 -10.37 24.89
C ARG A 194 -10.37 -9.01 24.23
N THR A 195 -11.03 -8.02 24.80
CA THR A 195 -10.94 -6.62 24.37
C THR A 195 -9.86 -5.82 25.10
N GLY A 196 -9.62 -4.61 24.60
CA GLY A 196 -8.63 -3.67 25.10
C GLY A 196 -7.28 -3.78 24.39
N ASN A 197 -6.28 -3.11 24.94
CA ASN A 197 -4.92 -3.15 24.43
C ASN A 197 -4.24 -4.44 24.89
N ILE A 198 -3.83 -5.28 23.95
CA ILE A 198 -3.20 -6.58 24.22
C ILE A 198 -1.72 -6.48 23.86
N PRO A 199 -0.81 -6.60 24.84
CA PRO A 199 0.61 -6.44 24.60
C PRO A 199 1.20 -7.67 23.92
N TYR A 200 2.13 -7.46 23.00
CA TYR A 200 2.98 -8.50 22.45
C TYR A 200 4.42 -8.03 22.26
N TYR A 201 5.38 -8.95 22.42
CA TYR A 201 6.81 -8.68 22.33
C TYR A 201 7.61 -9.97 22.11
N VAL A 202 8.89 -9.83 21.80
CA VAL A 202 9.82 -10.96 21.62
C VAL A 202 10.92 -10.86 22.65
N VAL A 203 11.34 -12.02 23.17
CA VAL A 203 12.54 -12.15 24.01
C VAL A 203 13.51 -13.10 23.33
N SER A 204 14.78 -12.74 23.26
CA SER A 204 15.85 -13.62 22.80
C SER A 204 17.10 -13.35 23.64
N GLY A 205 17.55 -14.36 24.39
CA GLY A 205 18.62 -14.20 25.37
C GLY A 205 18.26 -13.17 26.45
N ASP A 206 19.10 -12.16 26.61
CA ASP A 206 18.93 -11.03 27.54
C ASP A 206 18.21 -9.82 26.90
N LYS A 207 17.87 -9.90 25.61
CA LYS A 207 17.22 -8.83 24.85
C LYS A 207 15.72 -9.03 24.77
N LYS A 208 15.00 -7.91 24.80
CA LYS A 208 13.54 -7.83 24.63
C LYS A 208 13.22 -6.74 23.60
N SER A 209 12.28 -7.01 22.71
CA SER A 209 11.78 -6.00 21.77
C SER A 209 10.97 -4.91 22.48
N GLU A 210 10.72 -3.80 21.79
CA GLU A 210 9.64 -2.90 22.20
C GLU A 210 8.31 -3.66 22.32
N VAL A 211 7.49 -3.25 23.28
CA VAL A 211 6.15 -3.82 23.48
C VAL A 211 5.19 -3.15 22.52
N GLN A 212 4.63 -3.96 21.63
CA GLN A 212 3.59 -3.54 20.70
C GLN A 212 2.21 -3.92 21.25
N TYR A 213 1.16 -3.34 20.68
CA TYR A 213 -0.21 -3.55 21.16
C TYR A 213 -1.17 -3.83 20.01
N ILE A 214 -2.10 -4.73 20.29
CA ILE A 214 -3.30 -4.93 19.47
C ILE A 214 -4.46 -4.26 20.17
N ILE A 215 -5.19 -3.44 19.44
CA ILE A 215 -6.38 -2.74 19.91
C ILE A 215 -7.59 -3.63 19.60
N SER A 216 -7.91 -4.52 20.54
CA SER A 216 -9.02 -5.45 20.39
C SER A 216 -10.35 -4.82 20.82
N ARG A 217 -11.35 -4.91 19.94
CA ARG A 217 -12.69 -4.33 20.10
C ARG A 217 -13.73 -5.43 20.21
N GLU A 218 -14.89 -5.10 20.79
CA GLU A 218 -16.06 -5.98 20.70
C GLU A 218 -16.68 -5.86 19.31
N LYS A 219 -17.19 -6.97 18.77
CA LYS A 219 -18.06 -6.92 17.59
C LYS A 219 -19.44 -6.42 18.04
N PRO A 220 -19.99 -5.35 17.43
CA PRO A 220 -21.37 -4.95 17.70
C PRO A 220 -22.37 -6.03 17.29
N ASP A 221 -23.57 -6.00 17.87
CA ASP A 221 -24.63 -6.92 17.49
C ASP A 221 -25.17 -6.60 16.09
N PHE A 222 -25.01 -7.55 15.16
CA PHE A 222 -25.53 -7.50 13.79
C PHE A 222 -26.67 -8.50 13.56
N SER A 223 -27.41 -8.85 14.61
CA SER A 223 -28.62 -9.67 14.53
C SER A 223 -29.67 -9.12 13.57
N MET A 224 -29.75 -7.79 13.43
CA MET A 224 -30.58 -7.14 12.41
C MET A 224 -29.95 -7.29 11.03
N ILE A 225 -30.67 -7.98 10.14
CA ILE A 225 -30.33 -8.11 8.72
C ILE A 225 -31.07 -7.06 7.90
N TYR A 226 -30.33 -6.28 7.12
CA TYR A 226 -30.86 -5.35 6.14
C TYR A 226 -31.14 -6.09 4.83
N SER A 227 -32.41 -6.17 4.40
CA SER A 227 -32.81 -6.77 3.13
C SER A 227 -33.23 -5.69 2.15
N LEU A 228 -32.39 -5.43 1.15
CA LEU A 228 -32.56 -4.33 0.20
C LEU A 228 -33.07 -4.85 -1.15
N PRO A 229 -34.23 -4.37 -1.66
CA PRO A 229 -34.67 -4.64 -3.02
C PRO A 229 -33.68 -4.05 -4.01
N ILE A 230 -33.22 -4.85 -4.97
CA ILE A 230 -32.28 -4.42 -6.00
C ILE A 230 -32.93 -4.53 -7.37
N ILE A 231 -32.69 -3.55 -8.23
CA ILE A 231 -33.12 -3.53 -9.63
C ILE A 231 -31.92 -3.40 -10.55
N PHE A 232 -31.80 -4.32 -11.51
CA PHE A 232 -30.80 -4.30 -12.56
C PHE A 232 -31.38 -3.67 -13.82
N HIS A 233 -30.92 -2.48 -14.16
CA HIS A 233 -31.18 -1.79 -15.41
C HIS A 233 -30.25 -2.33 -16.49
N ILE A 234 -30.74 -3.25 -17.32
CA ILE A 234 -29.97 -3.83 -18.42
C ILE A 234 -30.13 -2.91 -19.63
N VAL A 235 -29.05 -2.22 -19.99
CA VAL A 235 -29.03 -1.30 -21.14
C VAL A 235 -28.61 -2.06 -22.39
N GLU A 236 -29.57 -2.23 -23.30
CA GLU A 236 -29.48 -3.01 -24.52
C GLU A 236 -29.27 -2.07 -25.71
N GLY A 237 -28.00 -1.82 -26.03
CA GLY A 237 -27.56 -1.10 -27.23
C GLY A 237 -27.23 -2.03 -28.40
N PRO A 238 -26.81 -1.48 -29.56
CA PRO A 238 -26.54 -2.27 -30.77
C PRO A 238 -25.46 -3.35 -30.63
N LYS A 239 -24.54 -3.17 -29.67
CA LYS A 239 -23.44 -4.10 -29.38
C LYS A 239 -23.69 -4.97 -28.16
N SER A 240 -24.77 -4.73 -27.43
CA SER A 240 -25.06 -5.42 -26.19
C SER A 240 -25.40 -6.87 -26.47
N ARG A 241 -24.84 -7.75 -25.64
CA ARG A 241 -25.24 -9.16 -25.63
C ARG A 241 -26.58 -9.32 -24.91
N ASP A 242 -27.25 -10.43 -25.21
CA ASP A 242 -28.40 -10.84 -24.42
C ASP A 242 -27.94 -11.35 -23.03
N VAL A 243 -28.49 -10.75 -21.98
CA VAL A 243 -28.23 -11.08 -20.57
C VAL A 243 -29.43 -11.84 -20.04
N GLN A 244 -29.21 -13.07 -19.60
CA GLN A 244 -30.28 -13.95 -19.10
C GLN A 244 -30.56 -13.70 -17.61
N SER A 245 -31.81 -13.91 -17.18
CA SER A 245 -32.23 -13.71 -15.80
C SER A 245 -31.44 -14.53 -14.77
N GLU A 246 -31.04 -15.74 -15.16
CA GLU A 246 -30.24 -16.66 -14.34
C GLU A 246 -28.83 -16.14 -14.09
N GLU A 247 -28.27 -15.36 -15.03
CA GLU A 247 -26.96 -14.73 -14.86
C GLU A 247 -27.04 -13.61 -13.81
N ILE A 248 -28.11 -12.82 -13.84
CA ILE A 248 -28.37 -11.77 -12.85
C ILE A 248 -28.56 -12.38 -11.46
N GLN A 249 -29.32 -13.48 -11.36
CA GLN A 249 -29.47 -14.21 -10.10
C GLN A 249 -28.12 -14.71 -9.57
N GLY A 250 -27.29 -15.32 -10.41
CA GLY A 250 -25.96 -15.79 -9.99
C GLY A 250 -25.03 -14.66 -9.51
N ILE A 251 -25.03 -13.51 -10.21
CA ILE A 251 -24.26 -12.33 -9.78
C ILE A 251 -24.75 -11.83 -8.42
N LEU A 252 -26.07 -11.82 -8.20
CA LEU A 252 -26.66 -11.40 -6.93
C LEU A 252 -26.32 -12.37 -5.80
N ASP A 253 -26.35 -13.68 -6.06
CA ASP A 253 -26.02 -14.71 -5.06
C ASP A 253 -24.57 -14.59 -4.60
N ASP A 254 -23.62 -14.44 -5.54
CA ASP A 254 -22.22 -14.19 -5.21
C ASP A 254 -22.02 -12.88 -4.46
N THR A 255 -22.70 -11.81 -4.89
CA THR A 255 -22.63 -10.50 -4.23
C THR A 255 -23.16 -10.58 -2.79
N ASN A 256 -24.28 -11.27 -2.57
CA ASN A 256 -24.77 -11.57 -1.23
C ASN A 256 -23.74 -12.35 -0.43
N GLY A 257 -23.13 -13.40 -0.99
CA GLY A 257 -22.06 -14.15 -0.33
C GLY A 257 -20.89 -13.27 0.11
N HIS A 258 -20.48 -12.30 -0.72
CA HIS A 258 -19.45 -11.32 -0.37
C HIS A 258 -19.85 -10.45 0.85
N PHE A 259 -21.05 -9.87 0.85
CA PHE A 259 -21.57 -9.08 1.96
C PHE A 259 -21.82 -9.92 3.23
N ARG A 260 -22.12 -11.21 3.09
CA ARG A 260 -22.28 -12.16 4.20
C ARG A 260 -20.97 -12.79 4.68
N ASN A 261 -19.84 -12.36 4.13
CA ASN A 261 -18.51 -12.85 4.50
C ASN A 261 -18.33 -14.36 4.27
N ASP A 262 -18.81 -14.87 3.14
CA ASP A 262 -18.68 -16.28 2.76
C ASP A 262 -17.23 -16.76 2.70
N LYS A 263 -17.03 -18.06 2.88
CA LYS A 263 -15.69 -18.66 2.91
C LYS A 263 -14.89 -18.35 1.63
N SER A 264 -13.59 -18.11 1.81
CA SER A 264 -12.65 -17.91 0.71
C SER A 264 -11.50 -18.91 0.81
N LEU A 265 -10.95 -19.33 -0.34
CA LEU A 265 -9.74 -20.15 -0.39
C LEU A 265 -8.48 -19.35 -0.02
N ILE A 266 -8.53 -18.03 -0.19
CA ILE A 266 -7.45 -17.10 0.17
C ILE A 266 -7.79 -16.55 1.55
N ARG A 267 -6.78 -16.45 2.44
CA ARG A 267 -6.95 -15.84 3.76
C ARG A 267 -7.56 -14.44 3.61
N LYS A 268 -8.58 -14.16 4.41
CA LYS A 268 -9.23 -12.84 4.47
C LYS A 268 -8.52 -11.93 5.45
N SER A 269 -8.85 -10.64 5.44
CA SER A 269 -8.50 -9.77 6.57
C SER A 269 -8.97 -10.37 7.88
N HIS A 270 -8.12 -10.35 8.90
CA HIS A 270 -8.47 -10.78 10.26
C HIS A 270 -9.56 -9.92 10.92
N ASN A 271 -9.85 -8.75 10.37
CA ASN A 271 -10.94 -7.87 10.81
C ASN A 271 -12.22 -8.04 9.99
N THR A 272 -12.28 -9.09 9.16
CA THR A 272 -13.48 -9.32 8.35
C THR A 272 -14.65 -9.83 9.16
N VAL A 273 -15.85 -9.34 8.85
CA VAL A 273 -17.09 -9.73 9.50
C VAL A 273 -18.23 -9.82 8.49
N ASP A 274 -19.22 -10.66 8.80
CA ASP A 274 -20.51 -10.62 8.12
C ASP A 274 -21.15 -9.24 8.34
N SER A 275 -21.54 -8.58 7.24
CA SER A 275 -22.13 -7.24 7.27
C SER A 275 -23.59 -7.20 7.74
N GLY A 276 -24.28 -8.34 7.66
CA GLY A 276 -25.73 -8.41 7.84
C GLY A 276 -26.51 -7.61 6.80
N ILE A 277 -25.93 -7.34 5.63
CA ILE A 277 -26.59 -6.72 4.48
C ILE A 277 -26.87 -7.82 3.44
N GLN A 278 -28.06 -7.81 2.88
CA GLN A 278 -28.52 -8.74 1.86
C GLN A 278 -29.36 -7.98 0.84
N PHE A 279 -29.29 -8.43 -0.41
CA PHE A 279 -30.06 -7.92 -1.51
C PHE A 279 -31.05 -8.96 -2.02
N THR A 280 -32.23 -8.51 -2.43
CA THR A 280 -33.29 -9.35 -3.01
C THR A 280 -33.76 -8.74 -4.31
N LEU A 281 -33.94 -9.54 -5.37
CA LEU A 281 -34.48 -9.03 -6.63
C LEU A 281 -35.84 -8.36 -6.40
N ALA A 282 -35.99 -7.13 -6.92
CA ALA A 282 -37.24 -6.41 -6.88
C ALA A 282 -38.37 -7.21 -7.55
N LEU A 283 -39.53 -7.32 -6.92
CA LEU A 283 -40.65 -8.08 -7.51
C LEU A 283 -41.59 -7.20 -8.33
N THR A 284 -41.58 -5.89 -8.09
CA THR A 284 -42.50 -4.94 -8.70
C THR A 284 -41.77 -3.77 -9.36
N ASP A 285 -42.43 -3.16 -10.35
CA ASP A 285 -41.99 -1.93 -11.01
C ASP A 285 -42.28 -0.67 -10.18
N THR A 286 -42.01 0.52 -10.74
CA THR A 286 -42.25 1.82 -10.09
C THR A 286 -43.74 2.14 -9.89
N LEU A 287 -44.65 1.44 -10.56
CA LEU A 287 -46.10 1.57 -10.45
C LEU A 287 -46.72 0.49 -9.55
N GLY A 288 -45.91 -0.46 -9.05
CA GLY A 288 -46.34 -1.55 -8.19
C GLY A 288 -46.83 -2.80 -8.93
N ASN A 289 -46.65 -2.89 -10.26
CA ASN A 289 -46.99 -4.09 -11.02
C ASN A 289 -45.87 -5.12 -10.91
N MET A 290 -46.21 -6.42 -10.97
CA MET A 290 -45.21 -7.50 -10.98
C MET A 290 -44.31 -7.40 -12.21
N LEU A 291 -43.00 -7.56 -12.01
CA LEU A 291 -42.02 -7.66 -13.09
C LEU A 291 -42.13 -9.02 -13.78
N VAL A 292 -41.93 -9.03 -15.10
CA VAL A 292 -41.85 -10.26 -15.91
C VAL A 292 -40.61 -11.06 -15.52
N GLU A 293 -39.51 -10.37 -15.35
CA GLU A 293 -38.24 -10.89 -14.85
C GLU A 293 -37.94 -10.19 -13.52
N PRO A 294 -38.06 -10.88 -12.36
CA PRO A 294 -37.77 -10.28 -11.06
C PRO A 294 -36.40 -9.59 -11.04
N GLY A 295 -36.37 -8.35 -10.55
CA GLY A 295 -35.18 -7.54 -10.39
C GLY A 295 -34.54 -7.09 -11.69
N ILE A 296 -35.23 -7.20 -12.83
CA ILE A 296 -34.70 -6.77 -14.14
C ILE A 296 -35.60 -5.72 -14.78
N HIS A 297 -34.99 -4.61 -15.22
CA HIS A 297 -35.59 -3.58 -16.04
C HIS A 297 -34.74 -3.42 -17.31
N ARG A 298 -35.26 -3.84 -18.46
CA ARG A 298 -34.55 -3.77 -19.74
C ARG A 298 -34.83 -2.43 -20.44
N ILE A 299 -33.77 -1.75 -20.88
CA ILE A 299 -33.82 -0.44 -21.52
C ILE A 299 -33.15 -0.56 -22.88
N LYS A 300 -33.89 -0.28 -23.95
CA LYS A 300 -33.32 -0.25 -25.30
C LYS A 300 -32.74 1.12 -25.61
N THR A 301 -31.60 1.15 -26.29
CA THR A 301 -30.95 2.39 -26.72
C THR A 301 -30.29 2.23 -28.08
N ASP A 302 -30.14 3.32 -28.82
CA ASP A 302 -29.33 3.38 -30.04
C ASP A 302 -27.85 3.69 -29.72
N GLU A 303 -27.55 4.08 -28.48
CA GLU A 303 -26.20 4.37 -28.01
C GLU A 303 -25.34 3.10 -27.96
N GLU A 304 -24.18 3.15 -28.61
CA GLU A 304 -23.26 2.01 -28.63
C GLU A 304 -22.38 1.93 -27.37
N ILE A 305 -22.12 3.08 -26.73
CA ILE A 305 -21.16 3.18 -25.64
C ILE A 305 -21.48 4.38 -24.76
N PHE A 306 -21.28 4.22 -23.46
CA PHE A 306 -21.47 5.24 -22.43
C PHE A 306 -20.12 5.59 -21.80
N PRO A 307 -19.47 6.70 -22.23
CA PRO A 307 -18.21 7.11 -21.64
C PRO A 307 -18.41 7.62 -20.20
N PHE A 308 -17.51 7.22 -19.30
CA PHE A 308 -17.56 7.64 -17.90
C PHE A 308 -17.53 9.17 -17.76
N ASN A 309 -18.33 9.69 -16.84
CA ASN A 309 -18.34 11.10 -16.43
C ASN A 309 -18.64 12.09 -17.58
N THR A 310 -19.56 11.71 -18.47
CA THR A 310 -20.08 12.57 -19.55
C THR A 310 -21.55 12.90 -19.34
N ASP A 311 -22.00 14.01 -19.92
CA ASP A 311 -23.40 14.45 -19.85
C ASP A 311 -24.35 13.39 -20.41
N LEU A 312 -24.01 12.78 -21.56
CA LEU A 312 -24.76 11.66 -22.17
C LEU A 312 -25.05 10.55 -21.15
N THR A 313 -24.00 10.03 -20.52
CA THR A 313 -24.11 8.94 -19.56
C THR A 313 -24.92 9.37 -18.33
N ASN A 314 -24.62 10.55 -17.79
CA ASN A 314 -25.28 11.04 -16.59
C ASN A 314 -26.77 11.34 -16.79
N GLU A 315 -27.14 11.93 -17.92
CA GLU A 315 -28.54 12.23 -18.28
C GLU A 315 -29.32 10.93 -18.53
N PHE A 316 -28.74 9.99 -19.29
CA PHE A 316 -29.37 8.69 -19.56
C PHE A 316 -29.67 7.91 -18.27
N ILE A 317 -28.71 7.83 -17.36
CA ILE A 317 -28.90 7.18 -16.06
C ILE A 317 -30.00 7.89 -15.26
N PHE A 318 -29.93 9.23 -15.17
CA PHE A 318 -30.87 9.97 -14.34
C PHE A 318 -32.30 9.82 -14.86
N GLU A 319 -32.50 9.81 -16.18
CA GLU A 319 -33.81 9.56 -16.79
C GLU A 319 -34.41 8.22 -16.34
N HIS A 320 -33.61 7.15 -16.37
CA HIS A 320 -34.05 5.78 -16.12
C HIS A 320 -33.96 5.33 -14.66
N LEU A 321 -33.40 6.16 -13.78
CA LEU A 321 -33.26 5.89 -12.35
C LEU A 321 -34.64 5.69 -11.70
N TRP A 322 -34.84 4.51 -11.09
CA TRP A 322 -35.99 4.22 -10.24
C TRP A 322 -35.81 4.84 -8.86
N ASP A 323 -36.93 5.06 -8.16
CA ASP A 323 -36.95 5.61 -6.80
C ASP A 323 -35.96 4.85 -5.88
N PRO A 324 -34.84 5.49 -5.48
CA PRO A 324 -33.82 4.81 -4.72
C PRO A 324 -34.23 4.59 -3.25
N GLU A 325 -35.31 5.23 -2.78
CA GLU A 325 -35.94 4.89 -1.49
C GLU A 325 -36.74 3.58 -1.54
N LYS A 326 -36.79 2.93 -2.70
CA LYS A 326 -37.43 1.61 -2.86
C LYS A 326 -36.47 0.57 -3.42
N TYR A 327 -35.52 1.01 -4.25
CA TYR A 327 -34.65 0.11 -4.99
C TYR A 327 -33.18 0.55 -4.93
N VAL A 328 -32.29 -0.39 -4.64
CA VAL A 328 -30.87 -0.23 -4.98
C VAL A 328 -30.77 -0.34 -6.50
N ASN A 329 -30.41 0.77 -7.16
CA ASN A 329 -30.34 0.86 -8.61
C ASN A 329 -28.96 0.40 -9.10
N VAL A 330 -28.93 -0.61 -9.98
CA VAL A 330 -27.71 -1.10 -10.63
C VAL A 330 -27.86 -1.05 -12.14
N PHE A 331 -26.98 -0.34 -12.83
CA PHE A 331 -26.96 -0.29 -14.29
C PHE A 331 -25.92 -1.24 -14.87
N LEU A 332 -26.32 -2.08 -15.83
CA LEU A 332 -25.43 -2.88 -16.65
C LEU A 332 -25.43 -2.30 -18.06
N MET A 333 -24.30 -1.71 -18.48
CA MET A 333 -24.22 -0.96 -19.73
C MET A 333 -22.84 -1.07 -20.38
N GLU A 334 -22.75 -0.76 -21.67
CA GLU A 334 -21.48 -0.71 -22.41
C GLU A 334 -20.67 0.53 -22.01
N LEU A 335 -19.77 0.39 -21.03
CA LEU A 335 -18.96 1.49 -20.51
C LEU A 335 -17.63 1.65 -21.24
N SER A 336 -17.14 2.89 -21.33
CA SER A 336 -15.74 3.17 -21.66
C SER A 336 -15.05 4.06 -20.63
N GLY A 337 -13.75 3.82 -20.45
CA GLY A 337 -12.90 4.53 -19.50
C GLY A 337 -12.80 3.87 -18.12
N VAL A 338 -13.77 3.02 -17.74
CA VAL A 338 -13.86 2.39 -16.41
C VAL A 338 -14.52 1.01 -16.49
N GLY A 339 -14.28 0.16 -15.47
CA GLY A 339 -14.96 -1.14 -15.32
C GLY A 339 -16.31 -1.07 -14.61
N GLY A 340 -16.50 -0.04 -13.79
CA GLY A 340 -17.69 0.29 -13.04
C GLY A 340 -17.54 1.69 -12.45
N PHE A 341 -18.63 2.23 -11.90
CA PHE A 341 -18.60 3.44 -11.09
C PHE A 341 -19.85 3.51 -10.22
N ALA A 342 -19.80 4.28 -9.16
CA ALA A 342 -20.95 4.53 -8.29
C ALA A 342 -20.98 5.97 -7.79
N SER A 343 -22.12 6.35 -7.22
CA SER A 343 -22.24 7.60 -6.46
C SER A 343 -21.96 7.39 -4.98
N TYR A 344 -21.36 8.38 -4.32
CA TYR A 344 -21.35 8.39 -2.85
C TYR A 344 -22.70 8.83 -2.25
N PRO A 345 -23.03 8.32 -1.04
CA PRO A 345 -24.09 8.90 -0.24
C PRO A 345 -23.74 10.35 0.10
N ARG A 346 -24.77 11.19 0.13
CA ARG A 346 -24.65 12.58 0.57
C ARG A 346 -25.25 12.74 1.95
N GLU A 347 -24.62 13.56 2.76
CA GLU A 347 -25.12 13.90 4.08
C GLU A 347 -25.94 15.19 3.99
N TYR A 348 -27.15 15.15 4.53
CA TYR A 348 -28.04 16.29 4.66
C TYR A 348 -28.55 16.39 6.10
N PRO A 349 -28.84 17.58 6.62
CA PRO A 349 -29.66 17.72 7.82
C PRO A 349 -31.02 17.03 7.61
N ALA A 350 -31.52 16.35 8.63
CA ALA A 350 -32.72 15.50 8.51
C ALA A 350 -33.98 16.26 8.04
N ASP A 351 -34.08 17.55 8.36
CA ASP A 351 -35.16 18.45 7.98
C ASP A 351 -34.95 19.15 6.61
N GLN A 352 -33.83 18.88 5.93
CA GLN A 352 -33.38 19.60 4.73
C GLN A 352 -32.92 18.65 3.62
N ILE A 353 -33.49 17.45 3.54
CA ILE A 353 -33.24 16.53 2.43
C ILE A 353 -33.86 17.13 1.16
N PRO A 354 -33.06 17.53 0.15
CA PRO A 354 -33.60 18.12 -1.07
C PRO A 354 -34.26 17.04 -1.96
N PRO A 355 -34.92 17.43 -3.06
CA PRO A 355 -35.20 16.48 -4.12
C PRO A 355 -33.90 15.88 -4.67
N LEU A 356 -33.92 14.59 -5.06
CA LEU A 356 -32.74 13.92 -5.62
C LEU A 356 -32.35 14.57 -6.95
N SER A 357 -31.15 15.16 -6.99
CA SER A 357 -30.62 15.87 -8.16
C SER A 357 -29.40 15.19 -8.79
N PHE A 358 -29.13 13.92 -8.47
CA PHE A 358 -27.96 13.19 -8.96
C PHE A 358 -28.26 11.70 -9.12
N ASN A 359 -27.34 11.00 -9.80
CA ASN A 359 -27.43 9.57 -10.07
C ASN A 359 -27.07 8.76 -8.82
N TYR A 360 -28.04 8.42 -7.97
CA TYR A 360 -27.79 7.60 -6.79
C TYR A 360 -27.90 6.10 -7.11
N MET A 361 -26.80 5.53 -7.61
CA MET A 361 -26.76 4.17 -8.18
C MET A 361 -25.33 3.61 -8.23
N ALA A 362 -25.23 2.34 -8.60
CA ALA A 362 -24.00 1.70 -9.09
C ALA A 362 -24.13 1.31 -10.57
N ALA A 363 -23.05 1.39 -11.34
CA ALA A 363 -22.99 0.96 -12.74
C ALA A 363 -21.80 0.02 -12.95
N VAL A 364 -22.02 -1.04 -13.73
CA VAL A 364 -20.99 -2.01 -14.08
C VAL A 364 -20.95 -2.17 -15.60
N GLY A 365 -19.74 -2.17 -16.15
CA GLY A 365 -19.51 -2.36 -17.58
C GLY A 365 -19.88 -3.77 -18.04
N MET A 366 -20.46 -3.89 -19.23
CA MET A 366 -20.82 -5.19 -19.84
C MET A 366 -19.61 -6.11 -20.10
N SER A 367 -18.39 -5.57 -20.11
CA SER A 367 -17.16 -6.39 -20.14
C SER A 367 -16.88 -7.11 -18.81
N SER A 368 -17.43 -6.61 -17.70
CA SER A 368 -17.13 -7.05 -16.33
C SER A 368 -18.35 -7.50 -15.53
N TYR A 369 -19.58 -7.46 -16.07
CA TYR A 369 -20.80 -7.73 -15.30
C TYR A 369 -20.84 -9.12 -14.62
N ARG A 370 -20.21 -10.15 -15.22
CA ARG A 370 -20.09 -11.48 -14.60
C ARG A 370 -19.12 -11.54 -13.43
N ASN A 371 -18.34 -10.48 -13.22
CA ASN A 371 -17.47 -10.35 -12.06
C ASN A 371 -18.24 -9.68 -10.93
N SER A 372 -18.88 -10.51 -10.09
CA SER A 372 -19.61 -10.06 -8.88
C SER A 372 -18.76 -9.20 -7.94
N LYS A 373 -17.41 -9.30 -7.99
CA LYS A 373 -16.53 -8.44 -7.20
C LYS A 373 -16.54 -6.98 -7.66
N THR A 374 -16.71 -6.72 -8.95
CA THR A 374 -16.87 -5.34 -9.46
C THR A 374 -18.17 -4.76 -8.91
N LEU A 375 -19.29 -5.48 -9.00
CA LEU A 375 -20.54 -5.02 -8.39
C LEU A 375 -20.42 -4.82 -6.87
N THR A 376 -19.74 -5.74 -6.18
CA THR A 376 -19.50 -5.63 -4.74
C THR A 376 -18.70 -4.37 -4.38
N HIS A 377 -17.70 -4.04 -5.18
CA HIS A 377 -16.89 -2.82 -5.04
C HIS A 377 -17.74 -1.56 -5.24
N GLU A 378 -18.51 -1.49 -6.33
CA GLU A 378 -19.39 -0.34 -6.61
C GLU A 378 -20.49 -0.16 -5.55
N LEU A 379 -21.06 -1.24 -5.04
CA LEU A 379 -22.01 -1.19 -3.93
C LEU A 379 -21.35 -0.72 -2.63
N GLY A 380 -20.07 -1.05 -2.41
CA GLY A 380 -19.28 -0.50 -1.32
C GLY A 380 -19.19 1.03 -1.41
N HIS A 381 -18.90 1.56 -2.60
CA HIS A 381 -18.96 3.02 -2.86
C HIS A 381 -20.35 3.60 -2.63
N LEU A 382 -21.40 2.96 -3.14
CA LEU A 382 -22.79 3.40 -2.93
C LEU A 382 -23.16 3.52 -1.44
N PHE A 383 -22.55 2.67 -0.61
CA PHE A 383 -22.70 2.66 0.85
C PHE A 383 -21.59 3.40 1.61
N GLY A 384 -20.83 4.24 0.91
CA GLY A 384 -19.95 5.24 1.53
C GLY A 384 -18.53 4.79 1.83
N LEU A 385 -18.08 3.66 1.28
CA LEU A 385 -16.69 3.21 1.41
C LEU A 385 -15.80 3.83 0.35
N ARG A 386 -14.60 4.26 0.73
CA ARG A 386 -13.60 4.77 -0.21
C ARG A 386 -12.62 3.68 -0.60
N HIS A 387 -11.84 3.97 -1.64
CA HIS A 387 -10.64 3.21 -1.93
C HIS A 387 -9.69 3.21 -0.74
N ILE A 388 -9.19 2.02 -0.39
CA ILE A 388 -8.28 1.86 0.74
C ILE A 388 -6.87 2.40 0.45
N PHE A 389 -6.50 2.56 -0.82
CA PHE A 389 -5.19 3.06 -1.23
C PHE A 389 -5.13 4.58 -1.23
N ASN A 390 -3.93 5.12 -1.03
CA ASN A 390 -3.65 6.53 -1.20
C ASN A 390 -3.04 6.81 -2.59
N ASN A 391 -3.40 7.94 -3.19
CA ASN A 391 -2.81 8.46 -4.42
C ASN A 391 -1.76 9.55 -4.16
N ASP A 392 -1.61 10.01 -2.92
CA ASP A 392 -0.64 11.03 -2.53
C ASP A 392 0.75 10.42 -2.27
N GLU A 393 1.67 10.66 -3.20
CA GLU A 393 3.07 10.21 -3.11
C GLU A 393 3.84 10.84 -1.93
N TYR A 394 3.36 11.96 -1.37
CA TYR A 394 4.00 12.62 -0.22
C TYR A 394 3.55 12.02 1.12
N GLU A 395 2.39 11.38 1.18
CA GLU A 395 1.86 10.71 2.38
C GLU A 395 1.44 9.24 2.09
N PRO A 396 2.37 8.39 1.61
CA PRO A 396 2.07 7.05 1.10
C PRO A 396 1.43 6.09 2.13
N CYS A 397 1.57 6.42 3.42
CA CYS A 397 1.19 5.60 4.57
C CYS A 397 -0.01 6.11 5.32
N LYS A 398 -0.61 7.19 4.84
CA LYS A 398 -1.80 7.73 5.46
C LYS A 398 -2.98 6.85 5.08
N ASP A 399 -3.88 6.74 6.05
CA ASP A 399 -5.19 6.13 5.88
C ASP A 399 -5.87 6.73 4.63
N GLY A 400 -6.12 5.87 3.65
CA GLY A 400 -6.66 6.24 2.33
C GLY A 400 -8.18 6.40 2.34
N ASP A 401 -8.89 5.65 3.21
CA ASP A 401 -10.35 5.63 3.26
C ASP A 401 -10.94 6.27 4.52
N GLY A 402 -10.11 6.58 5.53
CA GLY A 402 -10.53 7.15 6.80
C GLY A 402 -11.02 6.11 7.79
N LEU A 403 -10.73 4.83 7.56
CA LEU A 403 -11.15 3.71 8.39
C LEU A 403 -9.92 3.04 9.04
N PRO A 404 -9.71 3.21 10.35
CA PRO A 404 -8.45 2.82 11.00
C PRO A 404 -8.10 1.32 10.92
N ASP A 405 -9.09 0.45 10.68
CA ASP A 405 -8.88 -0.99 10.61
C ASP A 405 -8.57 -1.54 9.21
N THR A 406 -8.52 -0.68 8.19
CA THR A 406 -8.12 -1.02 6.83
C THR A 406 -6.61 -0.79 6.65
N GLU A 407 -5.95 -1.72 5.95
CA GLU A 407 -4.57 -1.52 5.56
C GLU A 407 -4.48 -0.64 4.30
N SER A 408 -3.91 0.56 4.40
CA SER A 408 -3.66 1.49 3.28
C SER A 408 -2.24 1.37 2.71
N TYR A 409 -2.06 1.65 1.42
CA TYR A 409 -0.75 1.70 0.75
C TYR A 409 -0.74 2.76 -0.36
N LEU A 410 0.46 3.16 -0.80
CA LEU A 410 0.60 4.05 -1.96
C LEU A 410 0.34 3.30 -3.26
N LYS A 411 -0.67 3.73 -4.01
CA LYS A 411 -0.94 3.24 -5.35
C LYS A 411 0.12 3.75 -6.33
N GLN A 412 1.15 2.94 -6.59
CA GLN A 412 2.11 3.24 -7.66
C GLN A 412 1.48 3.05 -9.05
N GLY A 413 1.85 3.92 -9.99
CA GLY A 413 1.15 4.17 -11.26
C GLY A 413 1.07 3.03 -12.29
N ASN A 414 1.37 1.78 -11.94
CA ASN A 414 1.12 0.65 -12.84
C ASN A 414 0.68 -0.62 -12.11
N ILE A 415 -0.64 -0.77 -11.95
CA ILE A 415 -1.32 -1.95 -11.38
C ILE A 415 -1.00 -3.24 -12.17
N LEU A 416 -0.56 -3.12 -13.43
CA LEU A 416 -0.21 -4.24 -14.31
C LEU A 416 1.23 -4.74 -14.10
N ALA A 417 2.07 -4.00 -13.39
CA ALA A 417 3.38 -4.50 -12.98
C ALA A 417 3.16 -5.59 -11.92
N LYS A 418 3.56 -6.83 -12.21
CA LYS A 418 3.46 -8.00 -11.30
C LYS A 418 4.28 -7.88 -10.01
N SER A 419 4.79 -6.69 -9.69
CA SER A 419 5.45 -6.43 -8.42
C SER A 419 4.37 -6.31 -7.35
N PRO A 420 4.51 -6.98 -6.19
CA PRO A 420 3.58 -6.76 -5.08
C PRO A 420 3.53 -5.27 -4.76
N ALA A 421 2.34 -4.76 -4.45
CA ALA A 421 2.24 -3.43 -3.89
C ALA A 421 3.15 -3.36 -2.67
N ILE A 422 3.88 -2.26 -2.52
CA ILE A 422 4.78 -2.08 -1.39
C ILE A 422 3.99 -1.29 -0.34
N TYR A 423 3.69 -1.93 0.78
CA TYR A 423 3.28 -1.24 1.99
C TYR A 423 4.43 -0.36 2.46
N CYS A 424 4.09 0.71 3.16
CA CYS A 424 5.05 1.57 3.81
C CYS A 424 6.20 0.83 4.48
N ASN A 425 7.44 1.26 4.19
CA ASN A 425 8.70 0.65 4.61
C ASN A 425 9.12 -0.62 3.84
N ASP A 426 8.87 -0.67 2.52
CA ASP A 426 9.36 -1.75 1.64
C ASP A 426 8.83 -3.16 1.98
N ILE A 427 7.67 -3.24 2.66
CA ILE A 427 7.04 -4.52 3.03
C ILE A 427 6.08 -4.92 1.91
N PRO A 428 6.18 -6.13 1.35
CA PRO A 428 5.19 -6.63 0.39
C PRO A 428 3.77 -6.61 0.98
N PHE A 429 2.84 -5.94 0.29
CA PHE A 429 1.44 -5.83 0.64
C PHE A 429 0.60 -6.77 -0.22
N TYR A 430 -0.27 -7.54 0.41
CA TYR A 430 -1.27 -8.33 -0.28
C TYR A 430 -2.67 -7.94 0.20
N SER A 431 -3.36 -7.16 -0.62
CA SER A 431 -4.70 -6.71 -0.29
C SER A 431 -5.71 -7.85 -0.33
N THR A 432 -6.59 -7.86 0.67
CA THR A 432 -7.76 -8.75 0.74
C THR A 432 -9.07 -7.97 0.62
N ASN A 433 -9.01 -6.64 0.55
CA ASN A 433 -10.18 -5.77 0.66
C ASN A 433 -10.95 -5.68 -0.67
N TYR A 434 -12.29 -5.66 -0.61
CA TYR A 434 -13.11 -5.43 -1.81
C TYR A 434 -12.94 -4.03 -2.39
N MET A 435 -12.59 -3.03 -1.58
CA MET A 435 -12.39 -1.63 -1.98
C MET A 435 -10.99 -1.35 -2.52
N ASP A 436 -10.33 -2.38 -3.04
CA ASP A 436 -9.03 -2.29 -3.69
C ASP A 436 -9.15 -2.69 -5.17
N TYR A 437 -8.23 -2.22 -5.99
CA TYR A 437 -8.09 -2.63 -7.38
C TYR A 437 -7.27 -3.91 -7.53
N ILE A 438 -6.41 -4.23 -6.56
CA ILE A 438 -5.52 -5.40 -6.58
C ILE A 438 -5.88 -6.44 -5.52
N GLY A 439 -5.15 -7.55 -5.53
CA GLY A 439 -5.21 -8.56 -4.49
C GLY A 439 -6.41 -9.51 -4.59
N ALA A 440 -6.76 -10.13 -3.47
CA ALA A 440 -7.77 -11.17 -3.42
C ALA A 440 -9.19 -10.65 -3.59
N LYS A 441 -9.47 -9.43 -3.08
CA LYS A 441 -10.80 -8.81 -3.04
C LYS A 441 -11.86 -9.79 -2.51
N ASN A 442 -11.79 -10.08 -1.20
CA ASN A 442 -12.57 -11.14 -0.55
C ASN A 442 -13.10 -10.78 0.85
N SER A 443 -12.89 -9.54 1.32
CA SER A 443 -13.33 -9.10 2.65
C SER A 443 -13.66 -7.61 2.73
N PHE A 444 -14.63 -7.28 3.58
CA PHE A 444 -14.80 -5.97 4.19
C PHE A 444 -14.37 -6.06 5.66
N THR A 445 -13.78 -4.99 6.19
CA THR A 445 -13.41 -4.88 7.62
C THR A 445 -14.60 -4.48 8.49
N LEU A 446 -14.45 -4.49 9.82
CA LEU A 446 -15.51 -4.09 10.74
C LEU A 446 -15.89 -2.61 10.57
N ASP A 447 -14.91 -1.71 10.43
CA ASP A 447 -15.21 -0.28 10.30
C ASP A 447 -15.87 0.04 8.95
N GLN A 448 -15.49 -0.68 7.89
CA GLN A 448 -16.20 -0.63 6.61
C GLN A 448 -17.66 -1.10 6.75
N VAL A 449 -17.88 -2.24 7.41
CA VAL A 449 -19.24 -2.73 7.66
C VAL A 449 -20.05 -1.74 8.49
N LEU A 450 -19.45 -1.12 9.52
CA LEU A 450 -20.13 -0.12 10.33
C LEU A 450 -20.51 1.11 9.50
N ARG A 451 -19.62 1.59 8.63
CA ARG A 451 -19.91 2.72 7.73
C ARG A 451 -21.06 2.41 6.78
N MET A 452 -21.05 1.24 6.13
CA MET A 452 -22.15 0.83 5.24
C MET A 452 -23.48 0.73 5.99
N ARG A 453 -23.48 0.09 7.16
CA ARG A 453 -24.68 -0.03 8.00
C ARG A 453 -25.17 1.33 8.50
N GLU A 454 -24.28 2.27 8.78
CA GLU A 454 -24.64 3.65 9.15
C GLU A 454 -25.35 4.35 7.99
N VAL A 455 -24.79 4.29 6.78
CA VAL A 455 -25.39 4.88 5.57
C VAL A 455 -26.77 4.31 5.31
N ILE A 456 -26.92 2.98 5.36
CA ILE A 456 -28.21 2.31 5.25
C ILE A 456 -29.13 2.74 6.39
N SER A 457 -28.69 2.79 7.64
CA SER A 457 -29.58 3.18 8.76
C SER A 457 -30.13 4.60 8.66
N LYS A 458 -29.35 5.53 8.08
CA LYS A 458 -29.77 6.91 7.83
C LYS A 458 -30.82 7.01 6.72
N ASN A 459 -30.84 6.06 5.78
CA ASN A 459 -31.80 5.96 4.67
C ASN A 459 -32.01 7.26 3.88
N ILE A 460 -30.93 8.01 3.66
CA ILE A 460 -30.96 9.19 2.80
C ILE A 460 -30.97 8.68 1.36
N TYR A 461 -32.17 8.67 0.75
CA TYR A 461 -32.44 8.10 -0.58
C TYR A 461 -32.15 6.61 -0.74
N LEU A 462 -31.90 5.86 0.34
CA LEU A 462 -31.81 4.39 0.30
C LEU A 462 -33.13 3.77 0.78
N PRO A 463 -33.42 2.50 0.44
CA PRO A 463 -34.63 1.84 0.86
C PRO A 463 -34.76 1.83 2.39
N ALA A 464 -35.78 2.49 2.94
CA ALA A 464 -35.89 2.62 4.39
C ALA A 464 -36.15 1.27 5.03
N ILE A 465 -35.44 0.87 6.09
CA ILE A 465 -35.62 -0.45 6.70
C ILE A 465 -36.21 -0.34 8.10
N ASP A 466 -37.37 -0.97 8.33
CA ASP A 466 -38.00 -1.07 9.64
C ASP A 466 -37.18 -1.97 10.59
N SER A 467 -37.53 -1.95 11.89
CA SER A 467 -36.90 -2.80 12.92
C SER A 467 -36.95 -4.32 12.64
N LYS A 468 -37.70 -4.76 11.61
CA LYS A 468 -37.88 -6.16 11.20
C LYS A 468 -37.23 -6.46 9.84
N GLY A 469 -36.49 -5.52 9.26
CA GLY A 469 -35.81 -5.73 7.98
C GLY A 469 -36.66 -5.45 6.74
N LYS A 470 -37.82 -4.78 6.87
CA LYS A 470 -38.74 -4.50 5.74
C LYS A 470 -38.59 -3.09 5.20
N VAL A 471 -38.77 -2.95 3.90
CA VAL A 471 -38.71 -1.64 3.24
C VAL A 471 -39.95 -0.78 3.54
N GLU A 472 -39.72 0.42 4.07
CA GLU A 472 -40.69 1.51 4.17
C GLU A 472 -40.37 2.57 3.11
N ALA A 473 -41.40 3.17 2.51
CA ALA A 473 -41.20 4.25 1.55
C ALA A 473 -40.98 5.57 2.30
N GLY A 474 -39.92 6.31 1.96
CA GLY A 474 -39.70 7.67 2.43
C GLY A 474 -40.41 8.72 1.57
N PRO A 475 -40.18 10.02 1.84
CA PRO A 475 -40.65 11.12 1.01
C PRO A 475 -39.75 11.33 -0.23
N PHE A 476 -39.77 10.39 -1.18
CA PHE A 476 -39.01 10.55 -2.42
C PHE A 476 -39.58 11.65 -3.33
N VAL A 477 -38.70 12.56 -3.76
CA VAL A 477 -38.98 13.52 -4.83
C VAL A 477 -37.80 13.56 -5.80
N LYS A 478 -38.03 13.22 -7.06
CA LYS A 478 -37.03 13.36 -8.14
C LYS A 478 -36.90 14.83 -8.53
N GLY A 479 -35.69 15.38 -8.37
CA GLY A 479 -35.35 16.76 -8.73
C GLY A 479 -34.85 16.90 -10.17
N LYS A 480 -34.20 18.03 -10.46
CA LYS A 480 -33.46 18.25 -11.72
C LYS A 480 -32.02 17.77 -11.56
N LEU A 481 -31.50 17.04 -12.54
CA LEU A 481 -30.10 16.58 -12.55
C LEU A 481 -29.13 17.77 -12.46
N ASP A 482 -28.18 17.66 -11.54
CA ASP A 482 -27.03 18.53 -11.37
C ASP A 482 -25.76 17.81 -11.84
N LEU A 483 -25.32 18.13 -13.05
CA LEU A 483 -24.15 17.54 -13.70
C LEU A 483 -22.81 17.93 -13.04
N THR A 484 -22.81 18.86 -12.09
CA THR A 484 -21.58 19.17 -11.31
C THR A 484 -21.26 18.07 -10.28
N ILE A 485 -22.25 17.22 -9.98
CA ILE A 485 -22.12 16.10 -9.06
C ILE A 485 -21.54 14.90 -9.83
N LYS A 486 -20.26 14.60 -9.57
CA LYS A 486 -19.56 13.51 -10.23
C LYS A 486 -19.70 12.19 -9.48
N SER A 487 -19.91 11.12 -10.23
CA SER A 487 -19.73 9.75 -9.77
C SER A 487 -18.24 9.42 -9.63
N ILE A 488 -17.96 8.28 -9.01
CA ILE A 488 -16.62 7.87 -8.62
C ILE A 488 -16.37 6.49 -9.20
N GLU A 489 -15.19 6.37 -9.80
CA GLU A 489 -14.59 5.09 -10.14
C GLU A 489 -13.68 4.69 -8.99
#